data_AF-A0A2A8D257-F1
#
_entry.id   AF-A0A2A8D257-F1
#
_cell.length_a   1.000
_cell.length_b   1.000
_cell.length_c   1.000
_cell.angle_alpha   90.00
_cell.angle_beta   90.00
_cell.angle_gamma   90.00
#
_symmetry.space_group_name_H-M   'P 1'
#
loop_
_entity.id
_entity.type
_entity.pdbx_description
1 polymer ?
#
loop_
_entity_poly.entity_id
_entity_poly.type
_entity_poly.pdbx_seq_one_letter_code
_entity_poly.pdbx_strand_id
1 'polypeptide(L)'
;MPTKARWLIKTALLHLLLGLILAGVRSAQGAGWVPGNPGVWWLPQLHLITVGWITQLIFGVAYWLFPRPRSGMEAWKETVVWVGYVALNGGLLLRVVLEPAETSSVMEAWGLGLSAALQWIAGCCFVGHLWIRVRKK
;
A
#
# COMPACT_ATOMS: atom_id res chain seq x y z
N MET A 1 16.61 10.93 -8.83
CA MET A 1 15.69 10.42 -7.79
C MET A 1 16.29 9.19 -7.10
N PRO A 2 16.29 9.09 -5.75
CA PRO A 2 16.79 7.92 -5.02
C PRO A 2 16.07 6.62 -5.39
N THR A 3 16.77 5.49 -5.32
CA THR A 3 16.23 4.18 -5.70
C THR A 3 14.95 3.82 -4.95
N LYS A 4 14.87 4.05 -3.63
CA LYS A 4 13.70 3.71 -2.80
C LYS A 4 12.45 4.48 -3.23
N ALA A 5 12.62 5.77 -3.52
CA ALA A 5 11.54 6.61 -4.02
C ALA A 5 11.04 6.10 -5.38
N ARG A 6 11.95 5.68 -6.29
CA ARG A 6 11.55 5.08 -7.57
C ARG A 6 10.72 3.81 -7.39
N TRP A 7 11.10 2.93 -6.46
CA TRP A 7 10.35 1.71 -6.17
C TRP A 7 8.95 2.03 -5.64
N LEU A 8 8.83 2.91 -4.64
CA LEU A 8 7.56 3.35 -4.10
C LEU A 8 6.64 3.94 -5.18
N ILE A 9 7.16 4.82 -6.04
CA ILE A 9 6.36 5.43 -7.10
C ILE A 9 5.96 4.40 -8.17
N LYS A 10 6.89 3.57 -8.66
CA LYS A 10 6.59 2.56 -9.69
C LYS A 10 5.52 1.58 -9.23
N THR A 11 5.61 1.12 -7.98
CA THR A 11 4.61 0.23 -7.40
C THR A 11 3.29 0.93 -7.11
N ALA A 12 3.30 2.20 -6.71
CA ALA A 12 2.07 2.98 -6.60
C ALA A 12 1.33 3.10 -7.94
N LEU A 13 2.06 3.30 -9.04
CA LEU A 13 1.50 3.31 -10.39
C LEU A 13 0.98 1.93 -10.82
N LEU A 14 1.65 0.86 -10.39
CA LEU A 14 1.14 -0.50 -10.60
C LEU A 14 -0.18 -0.73 -9.85
N HIS A 15 -0.27 -0.31 -8.57
CA HIS A 15 -1.52 -0.39 -7.81
C HIS A 15 -2.65 0.45 -8.42
N LEU A 16 -2.33 1.62 -8.97
CA LEU A 16 -3.28 2.42 -9.75
C LEU A 16 -3.82 1.61 -10.93
N LEU A 17 -2.92 1.03 -11.74
CA LEU A 17 -3.31 0.24 -12.90
C LEU A 17 -4.19 -0.94 -12.48
N LEU A 18 -3.80 -1.69 -11.45
CA LEU A 18 -4.58 -2.83 -10.93
C LEU A 18 -5.94 -2.38 -10.36
N GLY A 19 -5.99 -1.26 -9.64
CA GLY A 19 -7.24 -0.68 -9.13
C GLY A 19 -8.18 -0.25 -10.26
N LEU A 20 -7.66 0.32 -11.35
CA LEU A 20 -8.46 0.65 -12.54
C LEU A 20 -8.95 -0.59 -13.29
N ILE A 21 -8.13 -1.64 -13.38
CA ILE A 21 -8.55 -2.92 -13.96
C ILE A 21 -9.72 -3.51 -13.14
N LEU A 22 -9.61 -3.54 -11.81
CA LEU A 22 -10.71 -4.01 -10.95
C LEU A 22 -11.96 -3.14 -11.08
N ALA A 23 -11.81 -1.82 -11.24
CA ALA A 23 -12.94 -0.93 -11.52
C ALA A 23 -13.65 -1.34 -12.82
N GLY A 24 -12.90 -1.59 -13.88
CA GLY A 24 -13.44 -2.06 -15.17
C GLY A 24 -14.15 -3.42 -15.05
N VAL A 25 -13.55 -4.38 -14.35
CA VAL A 25 -14.16 -5.70 -14.09
C VAL A 25 -15.48 -5.53 -13.34
N ARG A 26 -15.51 -4.72 -12.28
CA ARG A 26 -16.73 -4.45 -11.52
C ARG A 26 -17.82 -3.78 -12.34
N SER A 27 -17.46 -2.80 -13.17
CA SER A 27 -18.41 -2.15 -14.08
C SER A 27 -18.98 -3.15 -15.09
N ALA A 28 -18.16 -4.04 -15.65
CA ALA A 28 -18.61 -5.09 -16.56
C ALA A 28 -19.53 -6.11 -15.87
N GLN A 29 -19.23 -6.51 -14.63
CA GLN A 29 -20.10 -7.38 -13.83
C GLN A 29 -21.43 -6.69 -13.49
N GLY A 30 -21.39 -5.40 -13.12
CA GLY A 30 -22.60 -4.62 -12.83
C GLY A 30 -23.51 -4.41 -14.05
N ALA A 31 -22.92 -4.37 -15.25
CA ALA A 31 -23.64 -4.31 -16.52
C ALA A 31 -24.10 -5.69 -17.04
N GLY A 32 -23.75 -6.78 -16.35
CA GLY A 32 -24.06 -8.15 -16.78
C GLY A 32 -23.24 -8.66 -17.97
N TRP A 33 -22.16 -7.98 -18.35
CA TRP A 33 -21.29 -8.40 -19.46
C TRP A 33 -20.37 -9.57 -19.09
N VAL A 34 -20.06 -9.73 -17.81
CA VAL A 34 -19.18 -10.78 -17.28
C VAL A 34 -19.83 -11.36 -16.01
N PRO A 35 -19.78 -12.69 -15.78
CA PRO A 35 -20.31 -13.28 -14.56
C PRO A 35 -19.54 -12.82 -13.31
N GLY A 36 -20.24 -12.76 -12.19
CA GLY A 36 -19.69 -12.49 -10.86
C GLY A 36 -20.41 -11.37 -10.11
N ASN A 37 -20.07 -11.21 -8.84
CA ASN A 37 -20.64 -10.19 -7.97
C ASN A 37 -19.70 -8.97 -7.91
N PRO A 38 -20.12 -7.78 -8.40
CA PRO A 38 -19.30 -6.57 -8.32
C PRO A 38 -18.85 -6.25 -6.89
N GLY A 39 -19.70 -6.56 -5.90
CA GLY A 39 -19.45 -6.27 -4.48
C GLY A 39 -18.15 -6.87 -3.94
N VAL A 40 -17.77 -8.06 -4.41
CA VAL A 40 -16.58 -8.82 -3.98
C VAL A 40 -15.30 -8.00 -4.12
N TRP A 41 -15.18 -7.24 -5.21
CA TRP A 41 -13.97 -6.49 -5.53
C TRP A 41 -13.98 -5.06 -4.98
N TRP A 42 -15.04 -4.63 -4.29
CA TRP A 42 -15.19 -3.26 -3.81
C TRP A 42 -14.04 -2.83 -2.88
N LEU A 43 -13.88 -3.56 -1.77
CA LEU A 43 -12.91 -3.25 -0.74
C LEU A 43 -11.46 -3.41 -1.24
N PRO A 44 -11.11 -4.49 -1.97
CA PRO A 44 -9.79 -4.63 -2.59
C PRO A 44 -9.45 -3.48 -3.54
N GLN A 45 -10.38 -3.10 -4.42
CA GLN A 45 -10.20 -1.98 -5.33
C GLN A 45 -9.97 -0.68 -4.55
N LEU A 46 -10.79 -0.42 -3.53
CA LEU A 46 -10.66 0.78 -2.70
C LEU A 46 -9.28 0.87 -2.04
N HIS A 47 -8.75 -0.24 -1.52
CA HIS A 47 -7.43 -0.25 -0.87
C HIS A 47 -6.29 -0.14 -1.86
N LEU A 48 -6.41 -0.74 -3.04
CA LEU A 48 -5.44 -0.55 -4.12
C LEU A 48 -5.34 0.91 -4.55
N ILE A 49 -6.47 1.61 -4.68
CA ILE A 49 -6.48 3.04 -5.05
C ILE A 49 -5.99 3.93 -3.90
N THR A 50 -6.49 3.74 -2.69
CA THR A 50 -6.21 4.65 -1.56
C THR A 50 -4.87 4.38 -0.89
N VAL A 51 -4.59 3.13 -0.53
CA VAL A 51 -3.36 2.74 0.18
C VAL A 51 -2.25 2.38 -0.82
N GLY A 52 -2.56 1.56 -1.81
CA GLY A 52 -1.59 1.09 -2.81
C GLY A 52 -1.10 2.19 -3.76
N TRP A 53 -2.00 3.03 -4.27
CA TRP A 53 -1.64 4.13 -5.16
C TRP A 53 -1.41 5.43 -4.38
N ILE A 54 -2.45 6.06 -3.85
CA ILE A 54 -2.36 7.44 -3.35
C ILE A 54 -1.34 7.54 -2.20
N THR A 55 -1.50 6.72 -1.16
CA THR A 55 -0.64 6.77 0.03
C THR A 55 0.80 6.41 -0.30
N GLN A 56 1.02 5.32 -1.06
CA GLN A 56 2.36 4.88 -1.44
C GLN A 56 3.07 5.89 -2.35
N LEU A 57 2.33 6.54 -3.26
CA LEU A 57 2.85 7.63 -4.10
C LEU A 57 3.28 8.82 -3.23
N ILE A 58 2.43 9.22 -2.27
CA ILE A 58 2.75 10.30 -1.33
C ILE A 58 4.03 9.98 -0.56
N PHE A 59 4.20 8.75 -0.06
CA PHE A 59 5.44 8.36 0.63
C PHE A 59 6.66 8.37 -0.29
N GLY A 60 6.52 7.89 -1.53
CA GLY A 60 7.59 7.94 -2.53
C GLY A 60 8.04 9.37 -2.85
N VAL A 61 7.08 10.27 -3.07
CA VAL A 61 7.34 11.69 -3.35
C VAL A 61 7.92 12.39 -2.12
N ALA A 62 7.33 12.20 -0.93
CA ALA A 62 7.80 12.80 0.31
C ALA A 62 9.23 12.37 0.66
N TYR A 63 9.58 11.09 0.42
CA TYR A 63 10.95 10.61 0.61
C TYR A 63 11.96 11.34 -0.29
N TRP A 64 11.57 11.66 -1.53
CA TRP A 64 12.42 12.38 -2.48
C TRP A 64 12.46 13.89 -2.20
N LEU A 65 11.32 14.48 -1.85
CA LEU A 65 11.17 15.92 -1.67
C LEU A 65 11.80 16.41 -0.37
N PHE A 66 11.60 15.69 0.74
CA PHE A 66 12.10 16.15 2.03
C PHE A 66 13.62 16.02 2.13
N PRO A 67 14.30 17.07 2.65
CA PRO A 67 15.75 17.12 2.70
C PRO A 67 16.33 15.96 3.50
N ARG A 68 17.55 15.54 3.14
CA ARG A 68 18.23 14.46 3.83
C ARG A 68 18.61 14.90 5.25
N PRO A 69 18.27 14.13 6.28
CA PRO A 69 18.69 14.43 7.65
C PRO A 69 20.20 14.22 7.84
N ARG A 70 20.83 15.03 8.70
CA ARG A 70 22.29 15.11 8.97
C ARG A 70 22.93 13.74 9.28
N SER A 71 24.23 13.61 8.98
CA SER A 71 25.04 12.38 9.03
C SER A 71 25.01 11.70 10.41
N GLY A 72 24.91 10.36 10.42
CA GLY A 72 24.97 9.53 11.65
C GLY A 72 23.84 8.49 11.83
N MET A 73 22.78 8.55 11.01
CA MET A 73 21.64 7.61 11.08
C MET A 73 21.29 6.99 9.72
N GLU A 74 22.21 7.03 8.75
CA GLU A 74 21.90 6.69 7.36
C GLU A 74 21.43 5.24 7.19
N ALA A 75 22.11 4.26 7.81
CA ALA A 75 21.73 2.85 7.74
C ALA A 75 20.32 2.56 8.32
N TRP A 76 20.00 3.08 9.51
CA TRP A 76 18.67 2.89 10.11
C TRP A 76 17.55 3.52 9.26
N LYS A 77 17.78 4.74 8.74
CA LYS A 77 16.84 5.45 7.86
C LYS A 77 16.61 4.67 6.57
N GLU A 78 17.62 3.95 6.12
CA GLU A 78 17.56 3.15 4.91
C GLU A 78 16.74 1.87 5.09
N THR A 79 16.94 1.14 6.18
CA THR A 79 16.22 -0.10 6.47
C THR A 79 14.74 0.16 6.76
N VAL A 80 14.41 1.21 7.51
CA VAL A 80 13.02 1.48 7.94
C VAL A 80 12.08 1.73 6.76
N VAL A 81 12.57 2.34 5.68
CA VAL A 81 11.79 2.59 4.46
C VAL A 81 11.53 1.31 3.69
N TRP A 82 12.51 0.39 3.65
CA TRP A 82 12.31 -0.91 3.01
C TRP A 82 11.37 -1.80 3.81
N VAL A 83 11.49 -1.82 5.15
CA VAL A 83 10.54 -2.51 6.03
C VAL A 83 9.14 -1.97 5.82
N GLY A 84 8.96 -0.65 5.83
CA GLY A 84 7.67 -0.03 5.57
C GLY A 84 7.13 -0.34 4.18
N TYR A 85 7.97 -0.34 3.15
CA TYR A 85 7.58 -0.74 1.80
C TYR A 85 7.10 -2.20 1.73
N VAL A 86 7.88 -3.14 2.27
CA VAL A 86 7.51 -4.57 2.24
C VAL A 86 6.23 -4.81 3.04
N ALA A 87 6.09 -4.19 4.22
CA ALA A 87 4.90 -4.32 5.05
C ALA A 87 3.65 -3.75 4.33
N LEU A 88 3.77 -2.58 3.69
CA LEU A 88 2.66 -1.96 2.96
C LEU A 88 2.17 -2.86 1.81
N ASN A 89 3.09 -3.31 0.95
CA ASN A 89 2.76 -4.10 -0.23
C ASN A 89 2.32 -5.53 0.16
N GLY A 90 2.95 -6.12 1.20
CA GLY A 90 2.55 -7.43 1.73
C GLY A 90 1.15 -7.41 2.33
N GLY A 91 0.82 -6.36 3.10
CA GLY A 91 -0.53 -6.17 3.63
C GLY A 91 -1.57 -5.99 2.51
N LEU A 92 -1.27 -5.19 1.48
CA LEU A 92 -2.15 -5.04 0.32
C LEU A 92 -2.37 -6.36 -0.43
N LEU A 93 -1.31 -7.13 -0.65
CA LEU A 93 -1.40 -8.43 -1.32
C LEU A 93 -2.32 -9.40 -0.55
N LEU A 94 -2.16 -9.48 0.78
CA LEU A 94 -3.03 -10.31 1.62
C LEU A 94 -4.49 -9.91 1.48
N ARG A 95 -4.80 -8.60 1.48
CA ARG A 95 -6.18 -8.10 1.30
C ARG A 95 -6.75 -8.48 -0.06
N VAL A 96 -5.99 -8.25 -1.13
CA VAL A 96 -6.43 -8.58 -2.50
C VAL A 96 -6.71 -10.08 -2.67
N VAL A 97 -5.97 -10.95 -1.97
CA VAL A 97 -6.15 -12.41 -2.06
C VAL A 97 -7.28 -12.90 -1.14
N LEU A 98 -7.42 -12.33 0.06
CA LEU A 98 -8.30 -12.87 1.08
C LEU A 98 -9.68 -12.23 1.11
N GLU A 99 -9.83 -10.94 0.84
CA GLU A 99 -11.14 -10.27 0.85
C GLU A 99 -12.14 -10.77 -0.21
N PRO A 100 -11.71 -11.23 -1.40
CA PRO A 100 -12.66 -11.78 -2.37
C PRO A 100 -13.25 -13.14 -1.97
N ALA A 101 -12.64 -13.82 -1.01
CA ALA A 101 -13.18 -15.07 -0.52
C ALA A 101 -14.47 -14.72 0.24
N GLU A 102 -15.66 -15.01 -0.32
CA GLU A 102 -16.95 -14.77 0.37
C GLU A 102 -17.16 -15.75 1.56
N THR A 103 -16.08 -16.16 2.23
CA THR A 103 -16.06 -17.21 3.24
C THR A 103 -15.64 -16.64 4.57
N SER A 104 -16.50 -16.64 5.59
CA SER A 104 -16.12 -16.23 6.95
C SER A 104 -15.20 -17.24 7.65
N SER A 105 -14.09 -17.61 7.01
CA SER A 105 -13.11 -18.56 7.51
C SER A 105 -12.19 -17.91 8.52
N VAL A 106 -11.71 -18.70 9.48
CA VAL A 106 -10.70 -18.27 10.46
C VAL A 106 -9.42 -17.78 9.74
N MET A 107 -9.05 -18.41 8.62
CA MET A 107 -7.91 -18.02 7.80
C MET A 107 -8.05 -16.60 7.25
N GLU A 108 -9.23 -16.25 6.73
CA GLU A 108 -9.51 -14.91 6.22
C GLU A 108 -9.45 -13.88 7.35
N ALA A 109 -10.10 -14.14 8.48
CA ALA A 109 -10.12 -13.22 9.61
C ALA A 109 -8.70 -12.91 10.13
N TRP A 110 -7.87 -13.94 10.37
CA TRP A 110 -6.49 -13.73 10.82
C TRP A 110 -5.60 -13.13 9.74
N GLY A 111 -5.80 -13.51 8.47
CA GLY A 111 -5.03 -12.97 7.37
C GLY A 111 -5.34 -11.49 7.08
N LEU A 112 -6.60 -11.06 7.22
CA LEU A 112 -6.98 -9.65 7.16
C LEU A 112 -6.50 -8.88 8.41
N GLY A 113 -6.49 -9.51 9.58
CA GLY A 113 -5.85 -8.96 10.79
C GLY A 113 -4.35 -8.72 10.58
N LEU A 114 -3.64 -9.69 10.00
CA LEU A 114 -2.23 -9.55 9.63
C LEU A 114 -2.03 -8.46 8.57
N SER A 115 -2.89 -8.39 7.56
CA SER A 115 -2.86 -7.33 6.55
C SER A 115 -2.95 -5.94 7.19
N ALA A 116 -3.89 -5.76 8.12
CA ALA A 116 -4.06 -4.51 8.85
C ALA A 116 -2.82 -4.18 9.71
N ALA A 117 -2.28 -5.17 10.43
CA ALA A 117 -1.06 -5.00 11.22
C ALA A 117 0.14 -4.57 10.36
N LEU A 118 0.34 -5.19 9.20
CA LEU A 118 1.41 -4.85 8.27
C LEU A 118 1.27 -3.41 7.72
N GLN A 119 0.05 -3.01 7.34
CA GLN A 119 -0.19 -1.64 6.87
C GLN A 119 0.00 -0.60 7.99
N TRP A 120 -0.40 -0.94 9.23
CA TRP A 120 -0.16 -0.10 10.39
C TRP A 120 1.35 0.07 10.66
N ILE A 121 2.12 -1.03 10.64
CA ILE A 121 3.58 -1.01 10.77
C ILE A 121 4.20 -0.14 9.68
N ALA A 122 3.74 -0.27 8.43
CA ALA A 122 4.21 0.57 7.34
C ALA A 122 3.97 2.06 7.64
N GLY A 123 2.76 2.42 8.07
CA GLY A 123 2.42 3.76 8.50
C GLY A 123 3.38 4.28 9.59
N CYS A 124 3.61 3.50 10.65
CA CYS A 124 4.56 3.85 11.71
C CYS A 124 5.99 4.06 11.18
N CYS A 125 6.47 3.19 10.29
CA CYS A 125 7.79 3.33 9.66
C CYS A 125 7.91 4.64 8.88
N PHE A 126 6.93 4.97 8.03
CA PHE A 126 6.95 6.18 7.22
C PHE A 126 6.77 7.44 8.08
N VAL A 127 5.88 7.43 9.07
CA VAL A 127 5.71 8.54 10.02
C VAL A 127 7.01 8.77 10.79
N GLY A 128 7.61 7.74 11.38
CA GLY A 128 8.87 7.87 12.11
C GLY A 128 10.00 8.40 11.24
N HIS A 129 10.11 7.90 9.99
CA HIS A 129 11.10 8.37 9.04
C HIS A 129 10.90 9.83 8.62
N LEU A 130 9.66 10.25 8.33
CA LEU A 130 9.35 11.62 7.90
C LEU A 130 9.39 12.62 9.07
N TRP A 131 8.97 12.22 10.26
CA TRP A 131 8.97 13.06 11.46
C TRP A 131 10.37 13.58 11.80
N ILE A 132 11.38 12.72 11.69
CA ILE A 132 12.79 13.10 11.91
C ILE A 132 13.27 14.14 10.89
N ARG A 133 12.66 14.19 9.69
CA ARG A 133 13.02 15.16 8.65
C ARG A 133 12.32 16.51 8.82
N VAL A 134 11.16 16.55 9.47
CA VAL A 134 10.35 17.78 9.63
C VAL A 134 10.59 18.45 10.98
N ARG A 135 10.88 17.68 12.04
CA ARG A 135 11.11 18.27 13.37
C ARG A 135 12.29 19.26 13.35
N LYS A 136 12.09 20.43 13.97
CA LYS A 136 13.17 21.40 14.22
C LYS A 136 14.24 20.75 15.11
N LYS A 137 15.47 21.27 14.99
CA LYS A 137 16.58 20.91 15.87
C LYS A 137 16.27 21.24 17.31
#